data_AF-A0A927NCD6-F1
#
_entry.id   AF-A0A927NCD6-F1
#
_cell.length_a   1.000
_cell.length_b   1.000
_cell.length_c   1.000
_cell.angle_alpha   90.00
_cell.angle_beta   90.00
_cell.angle_gamma   90.00
#
_symmetry.space_group_name_H-M   'P 1'
#
loop_
_entity.id
_entity.type
_entity.pdbx_description
1 polymer ?
#
loop_
_entity_poly.entity_id
_entity_poly.type
_entity_poly.pdbx_seq_one_letter_code
_entity_poly.pdbx_strand_id
1 'polypeptide(L)' 'MSTVYFKNQPRIISTGTIAGPKECAGVIGKYVDKALSDDMFGESTYEKAECFLSLFWKNIVTLIYNL' A
#
# COMPACT_ATOMS: atom_id res chain seq x y z
N MET A 1 -29.20 -8.11 -7.75
CA MET A 1 -27.91 -8.47 -8.39
C MET A 1 -27.32 -7.17 -8.93
N SER A 2 -26.19 -6.71 -8.39
CA SER A 2 -25.64 -5.39 -8.69
C SER A 2 -24.30 -5.55 -9.39
N THR A 3 -24.22 -5.19 -10.67
CA THR A 3 -22.98 -5.20 -11.47
C THR A 3 -22.77 -3.78 -12.00
N VAL A 4 -21.54 -3.27 -11.88
CA VAL A 4 -21.17 -1.94 -12.38
C VAL A 4 -20.54 -2.08 -13.75
N TYR A 5 -21.07 -1.36 -14.75
CA TYR A 5 -20.54 -1.34 -16.11
C TYR A 5 -19.78 -0.03 -16.36
N PHE A 6 -18.55 -0.14 -16.88
CA PHE A 6 -17.73 1.01 -17.26
C PHE A 6 -17.79 1.20 -18.78
N LYS A 7 -18.18 2.40 -19.24
CA LYS A 7 -18.25 2.74 -20.67
C LYS A 7 -16.88 2.75 -21.35
N ASN A 8 -15.86 3.17 -20.61
CA ASN A 8 -14.46 3.15 -21.04
C ASN A 8 -13.71 2.04 -20.30
N GLN A 9 -12.69 1.46 -20.93
CA GLN A 9 -11.91 0.39 -20.33
C GLN A 9 -11.13 0.93 -19.10
N PRO A 10 -11.44 0.48 -17.87
CA PRO A 10 -10.64 0.84 -16.71
C PRO A 10 -9.27 0.18 -16.82
N ARG A 11 -8.22 0.92 -16.47
CA ARG A 11 -6.84 0.43 -16.45
C ARG A 11 -6.22 0.73 -15.09
N ILE A 12 -5.51 -0.26 -14.55
CA ILE A 12 -4.66 -0.06 -13.37
C ILE A 12 -3.34 0.51 -13.87
N ILE A 13 -3.06 1.77 -13.52
CA ILE A 13 -1.87 2.50 -14.00
C ILE A 13 -0.63 2.24 -13.13
N SER A 14 -0.84 1.93 -11.85
CA SER A 14 0.21 1.60 -10.89
C SER A 14 -0.40 0.83 -9.73
N THR A 15 0.40 -0.02 -9.11
CA THR A 15 0.09 -0.68 -7.83
C THR A 15 1.27 -0.49 -6.90
N GLY A 16 1.03 -0.58 -5.60
CA GLY A 16 2.09 -0.68 -4.62
C GLY A 16 1.57 -1.40 -3.39
N THR A 17 2.46 -2.06 -2.66
CA THR A 17 2.11 -2.87 -1.51
C THR A 17 3.16 -2.69 -0.42
N ILE A 18 2.68 -2.47 0.80
CA ILE A 18 3.51 -2.32 1.99
C ILE A 18 2.91 -3.26 3.02
N ALA A 19 3.73 -4.16 3.55
CA ALA A 19 3.24 -5.23 4.41
C ALA A 19 4.16 -5.44 5.60
N GLY A 20 3.58 -5.82 6.72
CA GLY A 20 4.27 -6.14 7.96
C GLY A 20 5.17 -7.38 7.84
N PRO A 21 6.08 -7.59 8.80
CA PRO A 21 6.96 -8.76 8.85
C PRO A 21 6.18 -10.09 8.86
N LYS A 22 5.00 -10.15 9.49
CA LYS A 22 4.15 -11.36 9.49
C LYS A 22 3.58 -11.70 8.10
N GLU A 23 3.14 -10.68 7.38
CA GLU A 23 2.59 -10.81 6.02
C GLU A 23 3.71 -11.14 5.01
N CYS A 24 4.92 -10.65 5.28
CA CYS A 24 6.11 -10.92 4.48
C CYS A 24 6.78 -12.28 4.78
N ALA A 25 6.49 -12.91 5.92
CA ALA A 25 7.07 -14.21 6.29
C ALA A 25 6.58 -15.37 5.40
N GLY A 26 5.46 -15.19 4.69
CA GLY A 26 4.92 -16.17 3.77
C GLY A 26 5.45 -16.06 2.34
N VAL A 27 4.98 -16.96 1.47
CA VAL A 27 5.33 -16.99 0.02
C VAL A 27 4.95 -15.68 -0.71
N ILE A 28 4.06 -14.90 -0.12
CA ILE A 28 3.53 -13.64 -0.66
C ILE A 28 4.51 -12.48 -0.44
N GLY A 29 5.39 -12.56 0.56
CA GLY A 29 6.33 -11.48 0.90
C GLY A 29 7.26 -11.09 -0.24
N LYS A 30 7.58 -12.01 -1.14
CA LYS A 30 8.40 -11.74 -2.34
C LYS A 30 7.72 -10.84 -3.39
N TYR A 31 6.41 -10.66 -3.28
CA TYR A 31 5.63 -9.78 -4.16
C TYR A 31 5.31 -8.43 -3.50
N VAL A 32 5.76 -8.22 -2.26
CA VAL A 32 5.55 -6.97 -1.54
C VAL A 32 6.63 -5.98 -1.96
N ASP A 33 6.22 -4.78 -2.40
CA ASP A 33 7.15 -3.74 -2.84
C ASP A 33 8.01 -3.22 -1.68
N LYS A 34 7.43 -3.12 -0.48
CA LYS A 34 8.14 -2.74 0.73
C LYS A 34 7.72 -3.57 1.95
N ALA A 35 8.59 -4.49 2.35
CA ALA A 35 8.45 -5.22 3.59
C ALA A 35 8.87 -4.35 4.78
N LEU A 36 8.02 -4.27 5.80
CA LEU A 36 8.34 -3.62 7.07
C LEU A 36 9.14 -4.59 7.94
N SER A 37 10.20 -4.10 8.58
CA SER A 37 11.00 -4.90 9.52
C SER A 37 10.41 -4.93 10.93
N ASP A 38 9.48 -4.02 11.23
CA ASP A 38 8.85 -3.82 12.53
C ASP A 38 7.37 -3.46 12.34
N ASP A 39 6.49 -4.08 13.14
CA ASP A 39 5.03 -3.89 13.12
C ASP A 39 4.65 -2.45 13.54
N MET A 40 5.48 -1.79 14.35
CA MET A 40 5.27 -0.40 14.77
C MET A 40 5.92 0.62 13.83
N PHE A 41 6.70 0.20 12.83
CA PHE A 41 7.38 1.11 11.90
C PHE A 41 8.18 2.22 12.63
N GLY A 42 8.69 1.95 13.84
CA GLY A 42 9.38 2.93 14.69
C GLY A 42 8.47 3.94 15.42
N GLU A 43 7.15 3.81 15.31
CA GLU A 43 6.16 4.65 15.97
C GLU A 43 5.78 4.15 17.36
N SER A 44 5.32 5.07 18.22
CA SER A 44 4.98 4.74 19.61
C SER A 44 3.67 3.98 19.78
N THR A 45 2.77 4.01 18.79
CA THR A 45 1.48 3.32 18.79
C THR A 45 1.10 2.84 17.39
N TYR A 46 0.21 1.84 17.31
CA TYR A 46 -0.27 1.29 16.02
C TYR A 46 -1.01 2.34 15.17
N GLU A 47 -1.80 3.21 15.79
CA GLU A 47 -2.55 4.26 15.08
C GLU A 47 -1.62 5.27 14.42
N LYS A 48 -0.46 5.53 15.02
CA LYS A 48 0.56 6.39 14.41
C LYS A 48 1.24 5.71 13.23
N ALA A 49 1.53 4.42 13.33
CA ALA A 49 2.05 3.64 12.21
C ALA A 49 1.07 3.64 11.01
N GLU A 50 -0.23 3.46 11.25
CA GLU A 50 -1.25 3.54 10.20
C GLU A 50 -1.37 4.96 9.60
N CYS A 51 -1.30 5.99 10.44
CA CYS A 51 -1.30 7.38 9.98
C CYS A 51 -0.07 7.68 9.10
N PHE A 52 1.11 7.22 9.50
CA PHE A 52 2.33 7.32 8.71
C PHE A 52 2.17 6.62 7.37
N LEU A 53 1.65 5.40 7.36
CA LEU A 53 1.41 4.63 6.13
C LEU A 53 0.49 5.38 5.16
N SER A 54 -0.60 5.96 5.68
CA SER A 54 -1.52 6.79 4.91
C SER A 54 -0.84 8.03 4.32
N LEU A 55 0.01 8.71 5.08
CA LEU A 55 0.79 9.87 4.60
C LEU A 55 1.85 9.48 3.56
N PHE A 56 2.51 8.34 3.75
CA PHE A 56 3.48 7.81 2.79
C PHE A 56 2.81 7.53 1.44
N TRP A 57 1.63 6.91 1.45
CA TRP A 57 0.83 6.68 0.26
C TRP A 57 0.41 7.97 -0.46
N LYS A 58 0.00 9.00 0.29
CA LYS A 58 -0.32 10.31 -0.30
C LYS A 58 0.87 10.92 -1.06
N ASN A 59 2.09 10.75 -0.53
CA ASN A 59 3.30 11.24 -1.19
C ASN A 59 3.63 10.45 -2.47
N ILE A 60 3.52 9.11 -2.43
CA ILE A 60 3.72 8.26 -3.63
C ILE A 60 2.71 8.62 -4.72
N VAL A 61 1.43 8.73 -4.37
CA VAL A 61 0.37 9.08 -5.31
C VAL A 61 0.67 10.44 -5.95
N THR A 62 1.06 11.43 -5.14
CA THR A 62 1.45 12.75 -5.64
C THR A 62 2.63 12.67 -6.61
N LEU A 63 3.67 11.88 -6.31
CA LEU A 63 4.81 11.69 -7.21
C LEU A 63 4.40 11.05 -8.55
N ILE A 64 3.54 10.03 -8.54
CA ILE A 64 3.08 9.37 -9.77
C ILE A 64 2.28 10.33 -10.67
N TYR A 65 1.49 11.24 -10.10
CA TYR A 65 0.70 12.20 -10.87
C TYR A 65 1.46 13.47 -11.30
N ASN A 66 2.66 13.72 -10.77
CA ASN A 66 3.52 14.85 -11.13
C ASN A 66 4.72 14.46 -12.01
N LEU A 67 4.80 13.19 -12.43
CA LEU A 67 5.71 12.68 -13.47
C LEU A 67 4.98 12.60 -14.81
#